data_AF-A0A9P3G495-F1
#
_entry.id   AF-A0A9P3G495-F1
#
_cell.length_a   1.000
_cell.length_b   1.000
_cell.length_c   1.000
_cell.angle_alpha   90.00
_cell.angle_beta   90.00
_cell.angle_gamma   90.00
#
_symmetry.space_group_name_H-M   'P 1'
#
loop_
_entity.id
_entity.type
_entity.pdbx_description
1 polymer ?
#
loop_
_entity_poly.entity_id
_entity_poly.type
_entity_poly.pdbx_seq_one_letter_code
_entity_poly.pdbx_strand_id
1 'polypeptide(L)'
;MFYSDWPSAQRTVLRSLISSPTTIFNCLSMAHEEMISIAALDEELLQRNRKRLHMYFADDDDWVGEQKDKVLRALEGGQGTVKVVHGGSDIPHAFCINHGETLAQQCVEWLAEGDFI
;
A
#
# COMPACT_ATOMS: atom_id res chain seq x y z
N MET A 1 -14.59 -11.17 21.24
CA MET A 1 -13.67 -10.02 21.43
C MET A 1 -13.16 -9.64 20.05
N PHE A 2 -13.20 -8.37 19.65
CA PHE A 2 -12.66 -7.95 18.34
C PHE A 2 -11.19 -8.39 18.21
N TYR A 3 -10.83 -9.01 17.07
CA TYR A 3 -9.46 -9.40 16.69
C TYR A 3 -8.78 -10.44 17.61
N SER A 4 -9.52 -11.41 18.13
CA SER A 4 -8.96 -12.46 19.02
C SER A 4 -7.93 -13.37 18.34
N ASP A 5 -7.98 -13.45 17.02
CA ASP A 5 -7.08 -14.20 16.13
C ASP A 5 -5.74 -13.49 15.87
N TRP A 6 -5.61 -12.19 16.16
CA TRP A 6 -4.37 -11.44 15.92
C TRP A 6 -3.26 -11.76 16.93
N PRO A 7 -1.97 -11.57 16.60
CA PRO A 7 -0.88 -11.58 17.56
C PRO A 7 -1.08 -10.64 18.76
N SER A 8 -0.66 -11.06 19.96
CA SER A 8 -0.84 -10.29 21.20
C SER A 8 -0.17 -8.91 21.17
N ALA A 9 1.00 -8.82 20.53
CA ALA A 9 1.72 -7.57 20.33
C ALA A 9 0.89 -6.56 19.50
N GLN A 10 0.31 -7.01 18.38
CA GLN A 10 -0.52 -6.16 17.52
C GLN A 10 -1.77 -5.65 18.25
N ARG A 11 -2.45 -6.52 19.01
CA ARG A 11 -3.60 -6.10 19.85
C ARG A 11 -3.21 -5.07 20.90
N THR A 12 -2.01 -5.19 21.47
CA THR A 12 -1.51 -4.26 22.49
C THR A 12 -1.26 -2.89 21.88
N VAL A 13 -0.62 -2.84 20.71
CA VAL A 13 -0.42 -1.61 19.94
C VAL A 13 -1.75 -0.98 19.57
N LEU A 14 -2.69 -1.75 19.01
CA LEU A 14 -4.02 -1.27 18.65
C LEU A 14 -4.74 -0.69 19.86
N ARG A 15 -4.72 -1.38 21.01
CA ARG A 15 -5.33 -0.88 22.25
C ARG A 15 -4.71 0.43 22.70
N SER A 16 -3.38 0.55 22.66
CA SER A 16 -2.68 1.79 23.00
C SER A 16 -3.10 2.94 22.09
N LEU A 17 -3.24 2.67 20.79
CA LEU A 17 -3.63 3.64 19.78
C LEU A 17 -5.06 4.15 20.01
N ILE A 18 -6.03 3.24 20.16
CA ILE A 18 -7.45 3.60 20.33
C ILE A 18 -7.81 4.09 21.73
N SER A 19 -6.88 4.00 22.70
CA SER A 19 -7.11 4.51 24.07
C SER A 19 -6.50 5.90 24.27
N SER A 20 -5.78 6.44 23.27
CA SER A 20 -5.12 7.74 23.33
C SER A 20 -5.96 8.80 22.61
N PRO A 21 -6.58 9.77 23.31
CA PRO A 21 -7.36 10.83 22.67
C PRO A 21 -6.54 11.66 21.68
N THR A 22 -5.29 11.95 22.01
CA THR A 22 -4.38 12.70 21.13
C THR A 22 -4.09 11.93 19.84
N THR A 23 -3.88 10.62 19.94
CA THR A 23 -3.64 9.80 18.75
C THR A 23 -4.87 9.73 17.87
N ILE A 24 -6.06 9.56 18.45
CA ILE A 24 -7.32 9.58 17.71
C ILE A 24 -7.50 10.93 17.00
N PHE A 25 -7.32 12.03 17.73
CA PHE A 25 -7.44 13.38 17.15
C PHE A 25 -6.48 13.56 15.97
N ASN A 26 -5.21 13.21 16.14
CA ASN A 26 -4.21 13.34 15.08
C ASN A 26 -4.56 12.48 13.86
N CYS A 27 -5.01 11.24 14.04
CA CYS A 27 -5.43 10.37 12.94
C CYS A 27 -6.62 10.97 12.17
N LEU A 28 -7.62 11.52 12.87
CA LEU A 28 -8.78 12.14 12.23
C LEU A 28 -8.42 13.45 11.52
N SER A 29 -7.56 14.27 12.11
CA SER A 29 -7.06 15.50 11.49
C SER A 29 -6.26 15.21 10.23
N MET A 30 -5.36 14.23 10.27
CA MET A 30 -4.58 13.83 9.10
C MET A 30 -5.48 13.31 7.98
N ALA A 31 -6.43 12.43 8.31
CA ALA A 31 -7.40 11.93 7.32
C ALA A 31 -8.23 13.08 6.71
N HIS A 32 -8.66 14.06 7.53
CA HIS A 32 -9.36 15.24 7.04
C HIS A 32 -8.51 16.09 6.08
N GLU A 33 -7.25 16.36 6.44
CA GLU A 33 -6.33 17.12 5.61
C GLU A 33 -6.01 16.40 4.30
N GLU A 34 -5.81 15.08 4.33
CA GLU A 34 -5.61 14.24 3.14
C GLU A 34 -6.81 14.30 2.21
N MET A 35 -8.04 14.17 2.73
CA MET A 35 -9.27 14.24 1.93
C MET A 35 -9.48 15.60 1.24
N ILE A 36 -8.94 16.69 1.81
CA ILE A 36 -9.01 18.03 1.21
C ILE A 36 -7.86 18.23 0.22
N SER A 37 -6.65 17.79 0.58
CA SER A 37 -5.42 18.13 -0.14
C SER A 37 -5.11 17.19 -1.29
N ILE A 38 -5.54 15.93 -1.21
CA ILE A 38 -5.27 14.87 -2.18
C ILE A 38 -6.60 14.51 -2.88
N ALA A 39 -7.00 15.38 -3.81
CA ALA A 39 -8.28 15.24 -4.52
C ALA A 39 -8.18 14.47 -5.85
N ALA A 40 -6.96 14.28 -6.37
CA ALA A 40 -6.74 13.69 -7.68
C ALA A 40 -5.40 12.94 -7.75
N LEU A 41 -5.33 11.99 -8.68
CA LEU A 41 -4.12 11.27 -9.01
C LEU A 41 -3.15 12.19 -9.76
N ASP A 42 -1.89 12.27 -9.30
CA ASP A 42 -0.82 12.98 -10.01
C ASP A 42 -0.21 12.08 -11.10
N GLU A 43 -0.87 12.06 -12.26
CA GLU A 43 -0.44 11.25 -13.40
C GLU A 43 0.94 11.67 -13.94
N GLU A 44 1.27 12.97 -13.88
CA GLU A 44 2.57 13.49 -14.35
C GLU A 44 3.71 12.91 -13.51
N LEU A 45 3.55 12.91 -12.18
CA LEU A 45 4.53 12.35 -11.26
C LEU A 45 4.75 10.85 -11.50
N LEU A 46 3.66 10.10 -11.74
CA LEU A 46 3.70 8.68 -12.06
C LEU A 46 4.45 8.43 -13.36
N GLN A 47 4.07 9.11 -14.44
CA GLN A 47 4.71 8.96 -15.75
C GLN A 47 6.21 9.30 -15.70
N ARG A 48 6.57 10.38 -15.01
CA ARG A 48 7.96 10.82 -14.84
C ARG A 48 8.82 9.77 -14.13
N ASN A 49 8.25 9.03 -13.18
CA ASN A 49 8.98 8.06 -12.36
C ASN A 49 8.69 6.60 -12.70
N ARG A 50 7.87 6.30 -13.72
CA ARG A 50 7.38 4.95 -14.04
C ARG A 50 8.43 3.83 -14.08
N LYS A 51 9.66 4.13 -14.50
CA LYS A 51 10.78 3.16 -14.55
C LYS A 51 11.41 2.85 -13.20
N ARG A 52 11.11 3.66 -12.18
CA ARG A 52 11.62 3.57 -10.80
C ARG A 52 10.56 3.07 -9.83
N LEU A 53 9.34 2.84 -10.32
CA LEU A 53 8.21 2.41 -9.51
C LEU A 53 8.02 0.91 -9.69
N HIS A 54 7.90 0.22 -8.56
CA HIS A 54 7.43 -1.16 -8.49
C HIS A 54 6.20 -1.15 -7.58
N MET A 55 5.07 -1.63 -8.10
CA MET A 55 3.78 -1.55 -7.41
C MET A 55 3.14 -2.92 -7.30
N TYR A 56 2.66 -3.23 -6.10
CA TYR A 56 1.87 -4.41 -5.80
C TYR A 56 0.45 -3.97 -5.47
N PHE A 57 -0.53 -4.60 -6.12
CA PHE A 57 -1.94 -4.40 -5.84
C PHE A 57 -2.55 -5.73 -5.44
N ALA A 58 -3.35 -5.73 -4.39
CA ALA A 58 -4.22 -6.87 -4.09
C ALA A 58 -5.22 -7.07 -5.24
N ASP A 59 -5.75 -8.28 -5.36
CA ASP A 59 -6.84 -8.57 -6.28
C ASP A 59 -8.13 -7.92 -5.78
N ASP A 60 -8.44 -8.08 -4.49
CA ASP A 60 -9.52 -7.39 -3.79
C ASP A 60 -8.94 -6.38 -2.76
N ASP A 61 -9.15 -5.07 -3.00
CA ASP A 61 -8.68 -3.98 -2.14
C ASP A 61 -9.80 -2.94 -1.91
N ASP A 62 -10.34 -2.90 -0.69
CA ASP A 62 -11.40 -1.96 -0.30
C ASP A 62 -10.91 -0.51 -0.10
N TRP A 63 -9.59 -0.27 -0.17
CA TRP A 63 -8.98 1.04 0.06
C TRP A 63 -8.61 1.71 -1.26
N VAL A 64 -7.88 1.01 -2.13
CA VAL A 64 -7.51 1.52 -3.45
C VAL A 64 -8.69 1.37 -4.44
N GLY A 65 -9.38 0.24 -4.39
CA GLY A 65 -10.57 -0.07 -5.19
C GLY A 65 -10.44 0.31 -6.67
N GLU A 66 -11.44 1.02 -7.18
CA GLU A 66 -11.53 1.46 -8.58
C GLU A 66 -10.38 2.40 -9.04
N GLN A 67 -9.58 2.93 -8.11
CA GLN A 67 -8.44 3.79 -8.47
C GLN A 67 -7.26 2.98 -9.03
N LYS A 68 -7.18 1.68 -8.76
CA LYS A 68 -6.14 0.77 -9.29
C LYS A 68 -6.00 0.94 -10.81
N ASP A 69 -7.11 0.82 -11.54
CA ASP A 69 -7.12 0.92 -13.00
C ASP A 69 -6.67 2.29 -13.51
N LYS A 70 -6.92 3.37 -12.77
CA LYS A 70 -6.45 4.71 -13.15
C LYS A 70 -4.93 4.81 -13.01
N VAL A 71 -4.37 4.27 -11.93
CA VAL A 71 -2.91 4.21 -11.74
C VAL A 71 -2.25 3.39 -12.84
N LEU A 72 -2.81 2.22 -13.16
CA LEU A 72 -2.30 1.36 -14.23
C LEU A 72 -2.32 2.06 -15.59
N ARG A 73 -3.45 2.67 -15.97
CA ARG A 73 -3.56 3.43 -17.22
C ARG A 73 -2.56 4.58 -17.30
N ALA A 74 -2.37 5.32 -16.21
CA ALA A 74 -1.40 6.43 -16.16
C ALA A 74 0.04 5.94 -16.40
N LEU A 75 0.34 4.70 -16.00
CA LEU A 75 1.66 4.08 -16.11
C LEU A 75 1.91 3.36 -17.46
N GLU A 76 0.87 2.80 -18.07
CA GLU A 76 0.92 2.09 -19.37
C GLU A 76 1.16 3.03 -20.58
N GLY A 77 0.83 4.31 -20.47
CA GLY A 77 0.95 5.29 -21.57
C GLY A 77 2.38 5.59 -22.05
N GLY A 78 3.42 4.99 -21.47
CA GLY A 78 4.81 5.20 -21.86
C GLY A 78 5.53 3.92 -22.32
N GLN A 79 6.42 4.03 -23.30
CA GLN A 79 7.30 2.92 -23.75
C GLN A 79 8.21 2.43 -22.61
N GLY A 80 7.78 1.44 -21.83
CA GLY A 80 8.52 0.86 -20.70
C GLY A 80 7.57 0.13 -19.76
N THR A 81 7.89 -1.13 -19.47
CA THR A 81 7.13 -2.04 -18.62
C THR A 81 7.10 -1.53 -17.20
N VAL A 82 5.94 -1.02 -16.77
CA VAL A 82 5.62 -1.01 -15.35
C VAL A 82 5.41 -2.47 -14.95
N LYS A 83 6.23 -2.96 -14.03
CA LYS A 83 6.04 -4.28 -13.44
C LYS A 83 4.92 -4.17 -12.40
N VAL A 84 3.69 -4.22 -12.90
CA VAL A 84 2.51 -4.47 -12.07
C VAL A 84 2.54 -5.95 -11.77
N VAL A 85 3.04 -6.32 -10.60
CA VAL A 85 3.14 -7.73 -10.23
C VAL A 85 1.90 -8.06 -9.40
N HIS A 86 1.02 -8.88 -9.98
CA HIS A 86 0.16 -9.73 -9.17
C HIS A 86 1.11 -10.77 -8.59
N GLY A 87 1.38 -10.71 -7.28
CA GLY A 87 2.23 -11.69 -6.61
C GLY A 87 1.70 -13.12 -6.80
N GLY A 88 2.47 -14.13 -6.37
CA GLY A 88 2.07 -15.53 -6.51
C GLY A 88 0.76 -15.89 -5.79
N SER A 89 0.43 -15.21 -4.70
CA SER A 89 -0.83 -15.31 -3.95
C SER A 89 -1.38 -13.92 -3.67
N ASP A 90 -2.70 -13.76 -3.61
CA ASP A 90 -3.32 -12.48 -3.24
C ASP A 90 -2.84 -12.02 -1.85
N ILE A 91 -2.32 -10.79 -1.78
CA ILE A 91 -1.80 -10.19 -0.55
C ILE A 91 -2.73 -9.02 -0.21
N PRO A 92 -3.42 -9.05 0.95
CA PRO A 92 -4.39 -8.01 1.29
C PRO A 92 -3.72 -6.67 1.57
N HIS A 93 -4.46 -5.58 1.43
CA HIS A 93 -4.01 -4.21 1.69
C HIS A 93 -3.21 -4.05 3.00
N ALA A 94 -3.74 -4.62 4.09
CA ALA A 94 -3.09 -4.64 5.40
C ALA A 94 -2.05 -5.78 5.52
N PHE A 95 -1.21 -5.94 4.49
CA PHE A 95 -0.22 -7.02 4.38
C PHE A 95 0.71 -7.10 5.59
N CYS A 96 1.00 -5.94 6.20
CA CYS A 96 1.92 -5.83 7.34
C CYS A 96 1.44 -6.58 8.59
N ILE A 97 0.16 -6.99 8.65
CA ILE A 97 -0.42 -7.72 9.77
C ILE A 97 0.02 -9.19 9.75
N ASN A 98 -0.12 -9.88 8.61
CA ASN A 98 0.07 -11.35 8.51
C ASN A 98 0.86 -11.82 7.27
N HIS A 99 1.22 -10.91 6.36
CA HIS A 99 1.86 -11.24 5.07
C HIS A 99 3.16 -10.43 4.83
N GLY A 100 3.73 -9.87 5.90
CA GLY A 100 4.92 -9.03 5.83
C GLY A 100 6.14 -9.76 5.27
N GLU A 101 6.36 -11.02 5.66
CA GLU A 101 7.46 -11.84 5.13
C GLU A 101 7.28 -12.14 3.64
N THR A 102 6.05 -12.50 3.22
CA THR A 102 5.73 -12.76 1.80
C THR A 102 5.98 -11.53 0.93
N LEU A 103 5.52 -10.34 1.35
CA LEU A 103 5.77 -9.12 0.59
C LEU A 103 7.25 -8.72 0.61
N ALA A 104 7.94 -8.91 1.75
CA ALA A 104 9.38 -8.63 1.84
C ALA A 104 10.19 -9.51 0.87
N GLN A 105 9.82 -10.78 0.72
CA GLN A 105 10.43 -11.68 -0.25
C GLN A 105 10.27 -11.16 -1.70
N GLN A 106 9.08 -10.68 -2.07
CA GLN A 106 8.84 -10.07 -3.39
C GLN A 106 9.67 -8.80 -3.59
N CYS A 107 9.85 -7.98 -2.55
CA CYS A 107 10.74 -6.82 -2.60
C CYS A 107 12.21 -7.22 -2.84
N VAL A 108 12.69 -8.28 -2.19
CA VAL A 108 14.05 -8.80 -2.40
C VAL A 108 14.25 -9.27 -3.84
N GLU A 109 13.27 -10.00 -4.40
CA GLU A 109 13.30 -10.44 -5.79
C GLU A 109 13.36 -9.26 -6.77
N TRP A 110 12.54 -8.23 -6.55
CA TRP A 110 12.60 -7.01 -7.35
C TRP A 110 13.97 -6.32 -7.28
N LEU A 111 14.55 -6.22 -6.08
CA LEU A 111 15.85 -5.58 -5.89
C LEU A 111 16.97 -6.36 -6.61
N ALA A 112 16.95 -7.69 -6.54
CA ALA A 112 17.91 -8.55 -7.24
C ALA A 112 17.76 -8.46 -8.77
N GLU A 113 16.52 -8.49 -9.29
CA GLU A 113 16.26 -8.30 -10.73
C GLU A 113 16.71 -6.93 -11.26
N GLY A 114 16.69 -5.92 -10.39
CA GLY A 114 17.13 -4.57 -10.68
C GLY A 114 18.62 -4.32 -10.48
N ASP A 115 19.40 -5.33 -10.08
CA ASP A 115 20.83 -5.21 -9.76
C ASP A 115 21.10 -4.15 -8.66
N PHE A 116 20.17 -4.03 -7.70
CA PHE A 116 20.28 -3.13 -6.56
C PHE A 116 20.94 -3.77 -5.33
N ILE A 117 20.95 -5.10 -5.28
CA ILE A 117 21.56 -5.95 -4.23
C ILE A 117 22.22 -7.18 -4.85
#